data_AF-A0A6C0L890-F1
#
_entry.id   AF-A0A6C0L890-F1
#
_cell.length_a   1.000
_cell.length_b   1.000
_cell.length_c   1.000
_cell.angle_alpha   90.00
_cell.angle_beta   90.00
_cell.angle_gamma   90.00
#
_symmetry.space_group_name_H-M   'P 1'
#
loop_
_entity.id
_entity.type
_entity.pdbx_description
1 polymer ?
#
loop_
_entity_poly.entity_id
_entity_poly.type
_entity_poly.pdbx_seq_one_letter_code
_entity_poly.pdbx_strand_id
1 'polypeptide(L)'
;MENINSTLVDISFTDNDNNMIITYDNDLTETLVIGKETYDKMYKEWLVEQPPFISDVYKQMMNNLILASIHNNQKCISDLNDFFKLDNKDEVINFIKYMRTRDLTQEKLKWNKPFGELYNKQ
;
A
#
# COMPACT_ATOMS: atom_id res chain seq x y z
N MET A 1 8.66 7.84 1.93
CA MET A 1 7.66 8.84 1.51
C MET A 1 7.74 10.03 2.44
N GLU A 2 7.26 11.18 1.99
CA GLU A 2 7.28 12.41 2.79
C GLU A 2 5.95 12.56 3.57
N ASN A 3 5.96 13.20 4.73
CA ASN A 3 4.76 13.54 5.54
C ASN A 3 3.97 12.36 6.16
N ILE A 4 4.66 11.34 6.68
CA ILE A 4 4.06 10.16 7.34
C ILE A 4 3.15 10.53 8.55
N ASN A 5 3.36 11.69 9.17
CA ASN A 5 2.62 12.14 10.36
C ASN A 5 1.40 13.04 10.06
N SER A 6 1.13 13.35 8.79
CA SER A 6 0.01 14.21 8.39
C SER A 6 -1.14 13.39 7.83
N THR A 7 -2.38 13.87 8.04
CA THR A 7 -3.57 13.16 7.55
C THR A 7 -3.73 13.39 6.06
N LEU A 8 -3.83 12.30 5.29
CA LEU A 8 -4.19 12.39 3.87
C LEU A 8 -5.65 12.88 3.75
N VAL A 9 -5.81 14.04 3.11
CA VAL A 9 -7.12 14.67 2.88
C VAL A 9 -7.65 14.34 1.50
N ASP A 10 -6.81 14.47 0.47
CA ASP A 10 -7.25 14.27 -0.92
C ASP A 10 -6.14 13.72 -1.82
N ILE A 11 -6.54 13.21 -3.00
CA ILE A 11 -5.64 12.83 -4.08
C ILE A 11 -6.14 13.44 -5.39
N SER A 12 -5.23 14.02 -6.19
CA SER A 12 -5.52 14.41 -7.57
C SER A 12 -4.57 13.72 -8.55
N PHE A 13 -5.01 13.57 -9.79
CA PHE A 13 -4.24 12.97 -10.86
C PHE A 13 -4.04 14.00 -11.97
N THR A 14 -2.84 14.11 -12.52
CA THR A 14 -2.58 14.96 -13.68
C THR A 14 -2.50 14.12 -14.95
N ASP A 15 -3.34 14.46 -15.93
CA ASP A 15 -3.46 13.70 -17.18
C ASP A 15 -2.17 13.71 -18.04
N ASN A 16 -1.33 14.73 -17.87
CA ASN A 16 -0.16 14.92 -18.73
C ASN A 16 1.08 14.12 -18.28
N ASP A 17 1.19 13.79 -17.00
CA ASP A 17 2.44 13.27 -16.42
C ASP A 17 2.27 11.95 -15.64
N ASN A 18 1.07 11.36 -15.62
CA ASN A 18 0.74 10.22 -14.76
C ASN A 18 1.12 10.50 -13.29
N ASN A 19 1.01 11.75 -12.84
CA ASN A 19 1.32 12.10 -11.46
C ASN A 19 0.09 11.92 -10.58
N MET A 20 0.30 11.26 -9.46
CA MET A 20 -0.61 11.23 -8.33
C MET A 20 -0.12 12.25 -7.29
N ILE A 21 -0.92 13.27 -7.03
CA ILE A 21 -0.62 14.31 -6.04
C ILE A 21 -1.48 14.06 -4.80
N ILE A 22 -0.83 13.80 -3.69
CA ILE A 22 -1.45 13.59 -2.39
C ILE A 22 -1.45 14.93 -1.63
N THR A 23 -2.61 15.37 -1.16
CA THR A 23 -2.76 16.59 -0.35
C THR A 23 -3.02 16.23 1.11
N TYR A 24 -2.32 16.90 2.00
CA TYR A 24 -2.39 16.71 3.44
C TYR A 24 -3.18 17.82 4.14
N ASP A 25 -3.54 17.57 5.40
CA ASP A 25 -4.25 18.51 6.29
C ASP A 25 -3.47 19.78 6.63
N ASN A 26 -2.16 19.78 6.46
CA ASN A 26 -1.26 20.92 6.66
C ASN A 26 -0.92 21.66 5.36
N ASP A 27 -1.73 21.49 4.31
CA ASP A 27 -1.57 22.07 2.97
C ASP A 27 -0.28 21.64 2.24
N LEU A 28 0.48 20.68 2.79
CA LEU A 28 1.59 20.07 2.07
C LEU A 28 1.07 19.11 0.99
N THR A 29 1.91 18.88 -0.01
CA THR A 29 1.63 17.92 -1.07
C THR A 29 2.81 16.97 -1.28
N GLU A 30 2.51 15.75 -1.69
CA GLU A 30 3.49 14.75 -2.13
C GLU A 30 3.12 14.34 -3.56
N THR A 31 4.07 14.40 -4.48
CA THR A 31 3.86 13.99 -5.88
C THR A 31 4.54 12.65 -6.13
N LEU A 32 3.75 11.68 -6.59
CA LEU A 32 4.22 10.36 -6.96
C LEU A 32 3.94 10.11 -8.44
N VAL A 33 4.99 9.84 -9.22
CA VAL A 33 4.86 9.47 -10.63
C VAL A 33 4.39 8.02 -10.69
N ILE A 34 3.21 7.76 -11.24
CA ILE A 34 2.67 6.40 -11.34
C ILE A 34 3.56 5.58 -12.26
N GLY A 35 4.09 4.49 -11.73
CA GLY A 35 4.96 3.61 -12.46
C GLY A 35 5.89 2.81 -11.56
N LYS A 36 6.75 2.02 -12.22
CA LYS A 36 7.57 1.01 -11.55
C LYS A 36 8.42 1.58 -10.40
N GLU A 37 9.02 2.75 -10.60
CA GLU A 37 9.87 3.36 -9.56
C GLU A 37 9.08 3.65 -8.28
N THR A 38 7.86 4.18 -8.40
CA THR A 38 6.97 4.43 -7.27
C THR A 38 6.51 3.12 -6.63
N TYR A 39 6.21 2.08 -7.42
CA TYR A 39 5.87 0.76 -6.89
C TYR A 39 7.01 0.13 -6.11
N ASP A 40 8.26 0.28 -6.58
CA ASP A 40 9.45 -0.16 -5.87
C ASP A 40 9.64 0.57 -4.54
N LYS A 41 9.35 1.87 -4.48
CA LYS A 41 9.36 2.65 -3.22
C LYS A 41 8.28 2.16 -2.26
N MET A 42 7.04 2.01 -2.73
CA MET A 42 5.92 1.49 -1.94
C MET A 42 6.20 0.09 -1.39
N TYR A 43 6.73 -0.81 -2.21
CA TYR A 43 7.11 -2.15 -1.79
C TYR A 43 8.18 -2.11 -0.68
N LYS A 44 9.27 -1.35 -0.89
CA LYS A 44 10.36 -1.25 0.09
C LYS A 44 9.90 -0.67 1.42
N GLU A 45 9.09 0.37 1.37
CA GLU A 45 8.67 1.10 2.57
C GLU A 45 7.58 0.37 3.35
N TRP A 46 6.63 -0.28 2.67
CA TRP A 46 5.45 -0.81 3.33
C TRP A 46 5.43 -2.34 3.49
N LEU A 47 6.11 -3.08 2.61
CA LEU A 47 5.87 -4.53 2.46
C LEU A 47 7.07 -5.41 2.79
N VAL A 48 8.29 -4.87 2.80
CA VAL A 48 9.49 -5.66 3.16
C VAL A 48 9.42 -6.14 4.61
N GLU A 49 9.18 -5.24 5.56
CA GLU A 49 9.08 -5.58 6.99
C GLU A 49 7.68 -6.09 7.39
N GLN A 50 6.67 -5.76 6.59
CA GLN A 50 5.28 -6.12 6.84
C GLN A 50 4.63 -6.71 5.57
N PRO A 51 4.96 -7.96 5.21
CA PRO A 51 4.38 -8.60 4.04
C PRO A 51 2.86 -8.76 4.17
N PRO A 52 2.13 -8.96 3.05
CA PRO A 52 0.68 -9.16 3.07
C PRO A 52 0.27 -10.39 3.88
N PHE A 53 -0.77 -10.23 4.70
CA PHE A 53 -1.47 -11.28 5.43
C PHE A 53 -2.76 -11.64 4.70
N ILE A 54 -3.26 -12.84 4.94
CA ILE A 54 -4.47 -13.33 4.27
C ILE A 54 -5.72 -12.50 4.56
N SER A 55 -5.74 -11.84 5.71
CA SER A 55 -6.79 -10.94 6.19
C SER A 55 -6.68 -9.52 5.67
N ASP A 56 -5.61 -9.15 4.97
CA ASP A 56 -5.47 -7.80 4.41
C ASP A 56 -6.55 -7.56 3.35
N VAL A 57 -7.28 -6.45 3.52
CA VAL A 57 -8.34 -6.02 2.58
C VAL A 57 -7.76 -5.79 1.19
N TYR A 58 -6.58 -5.19 1.13
CA TYR A 58 -5.89 -4.83 -0.12
C TYR A 58 -4.81 -5.83 -0.56
N LYS A 59 -4.86 -7.08 -0.07
CA LYS A 59 -3.82 -8.10 -0.34
C LYS A 59 -3.47 -8.25 -1.83
N GLN A 60 -4.45 -8.07 -2.73
CA GLN A 60 -4.22 -8.18 -4.17
C GLN A 60 -3.31 -7.05 -4.69
N MET A 61 -3.57 -5.79 -4.31
CA MET A 61 -2.73 -4.66 -4.71
C MET A 61 -1.33 -4.76 -4.09
N MET A 62 -1.24 -5.23 -2.85
CA MET A 62 0.04 -5.44 -2.19
C MET A 62 0.87 -6.55 -2.86
N ASN A 63 0.23 -7.67 -3.24
CA ASN A 63 0.87 -8.72 -4.02
C ASN A 63 1.32 -8.21 -5.39
N ASN A 64 0.51 -7.37 -6.04
CA ASN A 64 0.89 -6.75 -7.30
C ASN A 64 2.11 -5.85 -7.13
N LEU A 65 2.21 -5.06 -6.06
CA LEU A 65 3.41 -4.27 -5.74
C LEU A 65 4.65 -5.17 -5.62
N ILE A 66 4.56 -6.26 -4.86
CA ILE A 66 5.67 -7.21 -4.68
C ILE A 66 6.11 -7.82 -6.02
N LEU A 67 5.16 -8.32 -6.81
CA LEU A 67 5.44 -8.99 -8.08
C LEU A 67 5.92 -8.02 -9.17
N ALA A 68 5.41 -6.79 -9.18
CA ALA A 68 5.90 -5.72 -10.04
C ALA A 68 7.36 -5.35 -9.69
N SER A 69 7.68 -5.27 -8.40
CA SER A 69 8.99 -4.82 -7.94
C SER A 69 10.08 -5.88 -8.04
N ILE A 70 9.80 -7.12 -7.65
CA ILE A 70 10.79 -8.21 -7.61
C ILE A 70 10.90 -8.91 -8.96
N HIS A 71 9.77 -9.19 -9.61
CA HIS A 71 9.73 -10.01 -10.84
C HIS A 71 9.50 -9.19 -12.11
N ASN A 72 9.36 -7.86 -12.01
CA ASN A 72 9.02 -6.99 -13.13
C ASN A 72 7.77 -7.50 -13.90
N ASN A 73 6.80 -8.05 -13.16
CA ASN A 73 5.64 -8.69 -13.75
C ASN A 73 4.74 -7.65 -14.42
N GLN A 74 4.67 -7.70 -15.75
CA GLN A 74 3.96 -6.71 -16.57
C GLN A 74 2.45 -6.69 -16.30
N LYS A 75 1.85 -7.86 -16.00
CA LYS A 75 0.43 -7.92 -15.64
C LYS A 75 0.18 -7.17 -14.34
N CYS A 76 1.01 -7.40 -13.32
CA CYS A 76 0.88 -6.70 -12.04
C CYS A 76 1.13 -5.19 -12.19
N ILE A 77 2.08 -4.78 -13.03
CA ILE A 77 2.31 -3.36 -13.35
C ILE A 77 1.07 -2.74 -14.01
N SER A 78 0.47 -3.44 -14.99
CA SER A 78 -0.78 -2.99 -15.62
C SER A 78 -1.92 -2.88 -14.61
N ASP A 79 -2.13 -3.92 -13.81
CA ASP A 79 -3.17 -3.93 -12.77
C ASP A 79 -2.99 -2.76 -11.78
N LEU A 80 -1.75 -2.39 -11.44
CA LEU A 80 -1.45 -1.23 -10.56
C LEU A 80 -1.71 0.09 -11.28
N ASN A 81 -1.29 0.23 -12.53
CA ASN A 81 -1.56 1.44 -13.32
C ASN A 81 -3.07 1.65 -13.49
N ASP A 82 -3.83 0.59 -13.71
CA ASP A 82 -5.29 0.62 -13.80
C ASP A 82 -5.95 0.94 -12.44
N PHE A 83 -5.29 0.62 -11.34
CA PHE A 83 -5.75 0.94 -9.99
C PHE A 83 -5.47 2.41 -9.63
N PHE A 84 -4.27 2.92 -9.91
CA PHE A 84 -3.87 4.30 -9.62
C PHE A 84 -4.31 5.27 -10.72
N LYS A 85 -5.62 5.47 -10.85
CA LYS A 85 -6.20 6.41 -11.83
C LYS A 85 -7.33 7.22 -11.24
N LEU A 86 -7.68 8.31 -11.91
CA LEU A 86 -8.73 9.24 -11.47
C LEU A 86 -10.08 8.55 -11.22
N ASP A 87 -10.49 7.66 -12.12
CA ASP A 87 -11.76 6.92 -12.00
C ASP A 87 -11.84 6.04 -10.75
N ASN A 88 -10.70 5.73 -10.13
CA ASN A 88 -10.60 4.88 -8.95
C ASN A 88 -10.10 5.65 -7.72
N LYS A 89 -10.16 6.99 -7.75
CA LYS A 89 -9.59 7.88 -6.73
C LYS A 89 -9.98 7.51 -5.29
N ASP A 90 -11.26 7.27 -5.03
CA ASP A 90 -11.73 6.98 -3.67
C ASP A 90 -11.10 5.69 -3.12
N GLU A 91 -10.97 4.67 -3.96
CA GLU A 91 -10.35 3.41 -3.59
C GLU A 91 -8.84 3.55 -3.41
N VAL A 92 -8.19 4.39 -4.21
CA VAL A 92 -6.77 4.75 -4.03
C VAL A 92 -6.55 5.47 -2.71
N ILE A 93 -7.43 6.41 -2.33
CA ILE A 93 -7.39 7.09 -1.03
C ILE A 93 -7.50 6.06 0.11
N ASN A 94 -8.47 5.14 0.01
CA ASN A 94 -8.66 4.09 1.02
C ASN A 94 -7.44 3.17 1.11
N PHE A 95 -6.85 2.78 -0.03
CA PHE A 95 -5.64 1.98 -0.09
C PHE A 95 -4.46 2.67 0.59
N ILE A 96 -4.17 3.95 0.26
CA ILE A 96 -3.04 4.66 0.85
C ILE A 96 -3.24 4.86 2.35
N LYS A 97 -4.46 5.22 2.78
CA LYS A 97 -4.80 5.31 4.22
C LYS A 97 -4.56 3.98 4.90
N TYR A 98 -5.08 2.89 4.35
CA TYR A 98 -4.88 1.54 4.86
C TYR A 98 -3.39 1.21 5.00
N MET A 99 -2.60 1.39 3.94
CA MET A 99 -1.18 1.08 3.91
C MET A 99 -0.37 1.85 4.97
N ARG A 100 -0.73 3.11 5.23
CA ARG A 100 -0.02 3.96 6.21
C ARG A 100 -0.43 3.70 7.65
N THR A 101 -1.67 3.27 7.91
CA THR A 101 -2.15 2.96 9.27
C THR A 101 -2.05 1.48 9.61
N ARG A 102 -1.58 0.65 8.68
CA ARG A 102 -1.49 -0.80 8.86
C ARG A 102 -0.45 -1.14 9.92
N ASP A 103 -0.95 -1.59 11.07
CA ASP A 103 -0.17 -2.23 12.12
C ASP A 103 -0.60 -3.69 12.26
N LEU A 104 0.32 -4.60 11.95
CA LEU A 104 0.09 -6.04 12.04
C LEU A 104 0.83 -6.69 13.20
N THR A 105 1.25 -5.90 14.19
CA THR A 105 1.91 -6.43 15.37
C THR A 105 1.05 -7.51 16.03
N GLN A 106 -0.27 -7.29 16.16
CA GLN A 106 -1.19 -8.28 16.74
C GLN A 106 -1.39 -9.51 15.86
N GLU A 107 -1.56 -9.33 14.55
CA GLU A 107 -1.63 -10.43 13.59
C GLU A 107 -0.36 -11.29 13.63
N LYS A 108 0.83 -10.67 13.63
CA LYS A 108 2.12 -11.37 13.79
C LYS A 108 2.18 -12.20 15.08
N LEU A 109 1.68 -11.65 16.20
CA LEU A 109 1.63 -12.37 17.47
C LEU A 109 0.74 -13.61 17.43
N LYS A 110 -0.36 -13.62 16.66
CA LYS A 110 -1.24 -14.80 16.52
C LYS A 110 -0.51 -16.01 15.91
N TRP A 111 0.46 -15.77 15.02
CA TRP A 111 1.22 -16.81 14.34
C TRP A 111 2.50 -17.23 15.07
N ASN A 112 3.01 -16.36 15.95
CA ASN A 112 4.15 -16.66 16.81
C ASN A 112 3.75 -17.33 18.14
N LYS A 113 2.47 -17.67 18.32
CA LYS A 113 2.05 -18.41 19.50
C LYS A 113 2.74 -19.76 19.54
N PRO A 114 3.40 -20.13 20.66
CA PRO A 114 3.92 -21.47 20.84
C PRO A 114 2.82 -22.49 20.58
N PHE A 115 3.17 -23.61 19.93
CA PHE A 115 2.21 -24.64 19.54
C PHE A 115 1.29 -25.10 20.70
N GLY A 116 1.80 -25.05 21.95
CA GLY A 116 1.04 -25.37 23.16
C GLY A 116 -0.12 -24.41 23.49
N GLU A 117 -0.06 -23.15 23.08
CA GLU A 117 -1.13 -22.17 23.34
C GLU A 117 -2.24 -22.18 22.28
N LEU A 118 -2.00 -22.78 21.12
CA LEU A 118 -2.97 -22.84 20.03
C LEU A 118 -4.06 -23.89 20.27
N TYR A 119 -3.80 -24.88 21.12
CA TYR A 119 -4.71 -26.02 21.36
C TYR A 119 -5.11 -26.22 22.82
N ASN A 120 -4.48 -25.53 23.78
CA ASN A 120 -4.93 -25.56 25.18
C ASN A 120 -6.08 -24.56 25.38
N LYS A 121 -7.27 -24.94 24.91
CA LYS A 121 -8.52 -24.51 25.54
C LYS A 121 -8.88 -25.53 26.62
N GLN A 122 -8.22 -25.45 27.78
CA GLN A 122 -8.73 -25.91 29.08
C GLN A 122 -8.19 -25.01 30.19
#